data_AF-A0A2H1W514-F1
#
_entry.id   AF-A0A2H1W514-F1
#
_cell.length_a   1.000
_cell.length_b   1.000
_cell.length_c   1.000
_cell.angle_alpha   90.00
_cell.angle_beta   90.00
_cell.angle_gamma   90.00
#
_symmetry.space_group_name_H-M   'P 1'
#
loop_
_entity.id
_entity.type
_entity.pdbx_description
1 polymer ?
#
loop_
_entity_poly.entity_id
_entity_poly.type
_entity_poly.pdbx_seq_one_letter_code
_entity_poly.pdbx_strand_id
1 'polypeptide(L)'
;MSFLFLKIYYGPCNTFDCCQHKPQLLTGVRDRLMNMGFRLTMIPVKFINYCMFEMCGHEIFRCNLKNLKFNHSYKLDPVCQRAVEAVLSSAKKFRYARNTLWFWSVLNHQLFRRHEFEPVDYWPVEIDWTELAPINECFDCCQMLLKYEKKKEDDESDSGVTIPFEAHGKFVWRCDIKNLKFNTAFDQDPVCKRAVEAVITSSVKFRRARAYLWFWSLIDRELFRRTEYFPIDYWPGTIDSKEYSSIEECLECCKFLTIPRVEDSNVDISK
;
A
#
# COMPACT_ATOMS: atom_id res chain seq x y z
N MET A 1 6.46 -13.08 1.60
CA MET A 1 6.62 -13.09 0.13
C MET A 1 8.08 -12.83 -0.23
N SER A 2 8.65 -13.52 -1.22
CA SER A 2 10.04 -13.30 -1.65
C SER A 2 10.15 -12.12 -2.61
N PHE A 3 10.99 -11.13 -2.31
CA PHE A 3 11.26 -9.95 -3.16
C PHE A 3 12.00 -10.27 -4.46
N LEU A 4 12.47 -11.50 -4.61
CA LEU A 4 13.10 -11.99 -5.83
C LEU A 4 12.11 -12.64 -6.79
N PHE A 5 10.80 -12.52 -6.52
CA PHE A 5 9.76 -13.05 -7.39
C PHE A 5 9.27 -11.99 -8.36
N LEU A 6 9.38 -12.29 -9.65
CA LEU A 6 9.00 -11.40 -10.74
C LEU A 6 7.95 -12.08 -11.62
N LYS A 7 6.85 -11.37 -11.88
CA LYS A 7 5.85 -11.79 -12.87
C LYS A 7 6.05 -10.99 -14.14
N ILE A 8 6.11 -11.67 -15.28
CA ILE A 8 6.17 -11.03 -16.60
C ILE A 8 4.88 -11.35 -17.33
N TYR A 9 4.06 -10.32 -17.55
CA TYR A 9 2.87 -10.40 -18.37
C TYR A 9 3.24 -10.12 -19.81
N TYR A 10 2.82 -10.98 -20.73
CA TYR A 10 3.17 -10.83 -22.13
C TYR A 10 2.01 -11.18 -23.08
N GLY A 11 1.86 -10.32 -24.08
CA GLY A 11 0.84 -10.37 -25.11
C GLY A 11 1.15 -11.29 -26.29
N PRO A 12 0.16 -11.60 -27.14
CA PRO A 12 0.44 -12.11 -28.47
C PRO A 12 1.18 -11.03 -29.29
N CYS A 13 2.14 -11.46 -30.12
CA CYS A 13 2.94 -10.56 -30.95
C CYS A 13 2.53 -10.72 -32.42
N ASN A 14 2.26 -9.61 -33.12
CA ASN A 14 1.87 -9.62 -34.53
C ASN A 14 3.09 -9.68 -35.47
N THR A 15 4.00 -10.62 -35.23
CA THR A 15 5.17 -10.85 -36.09
C THR A 15 4.92 -12.06 -36.97
N PHE A 16 5.32 -12.01 -38.25
CA PHE A 16 5.14 -13.09 -39.22
C PHE A 16 3.66 -13.45 -39.48
N ASP A 17 2.79 -12.43 -39.57
CA ASP A 17 1.35 -12.55 -39.87
C ASP A 17 0.53 -13.48 -38.94
N CYS A 18 1.14 -13.89 -37.81
CA CYS A 18 0.54 -14.78 -36.82
C CYS A 18 0.44 -14.06 -35.47
N CYS A 19 -0.79 -13.78 -35.02
CA CYS A 19 -1.06 -13.24 -33.69
C CYS A 19 -1.00 -14.34 -32.61
N GLN A 20 0.20 -14.80 -32.26
CA GLN A 20 0.41 -15.84 -31.26
C GLN A 20 1.34 -15.38 -30.11
N HIS A 21 1.22 -16.03 -28.96
CA HIS A 21 2.12 -15.85 -27.82
C HIS A 21 3.50 -16.45 -28.13
N LYS A 22 4.53 -15.61 -28.13
CA LYS A 22 5.91 -16.02 -28.44
C LYS A 22 6.84 -15.75 -27.25
N PRO A 23 6.93 -16.68 -26.28
CA PRO A 23 7.79 -16.50 -25.10
C PRO A 23 9.29 -16.42 -25.47
N GLN A 24 9.68 -16.85 -26.67
CA GLN A 24 11.05 -16.82 -27.16
C GLN A 24 11.63 -15.39 -27.23
N LEU A 25 10.77 -14.37 -27.39
CA LEU A 25 11.17 -12.95 -27.34
C LEU A 25 11.71 -12.52 -25.97
N LEU A 26 11.29 -13.21 -24.91
CA LEU A 26 11.65 -12.87 -23.53
C LEU A 26 12.78 -13.74 -22.97
N THR A 27 13.33 -14.68 -23.77
CA THR A 27 14.39 -15.59 -23.35
C THR A 27 15.62 -14.83 -22.84
N GLY A 28 16.07 -13.80 -23.57
CA GLY A 28 17.25 -13.03 -23.18
C GLY A 28 17.12 -12.33 -21.82
N VAL A 29 15.93 -11.79 -21.51
CA VAL A 29 15.64 -11.15 -20.21
C VAL A 29 15.49 -12.21 -19.12
N ARG A 30 14.75 -13.29 -19.42
CA ARG A 30 14.53 -14.41 -18.50
C ARG A 30 15.86 -15.02 -18.05
N ASP A 31 16.74 -15.37 -18.99
CA ASP A 31 18.01 -16.03 -18.68
C ASP A 31 18.90 -15.12 -17.83
N ARG A 32 18.97 -13.83 -18.17
CA ARG A 32 19.77 -12.86 -17.41
C ARG A 32 19.27 -12.73 -15.97
N LEU A 33 17.96 -12.62 -15.77
CA LEU A 33 17.36 -12.46 -14.44
C LEU A 33 17.42 -13.76 -13.62
N MET A 34 17.24 -14.93 -14.25
CA MET A 34 17.43 -16.23 -13.59
C MET A 34 18.87 -16.41 -13.12
N ASN A 35 19.85 -16.05 -13.95
CA ASN A 35 21.27 -16.08 -13.58
C ASN A 35 21.63 -15.13 -12.43
N MET A 36 20.83 -14.08 -12.21
CA MET A 36 20.95 -13.17 -11.07
C MET A 36 20.22 -13.66 -9.81
N GLY A 37 19.54 -14.82 -9.87
CA GLY A 37 18.82 -15.43 -8.75
C GLY A 37 17.35 -15.01 -8.61
N PHE A 38 16.77 -14.34 -9.61
CA PHE A 38 15.34 -14.04 -9.61
C PHE A 38 14.50 -15.26 -10.01
N ARG A 39 13.36 -15.43 -9.35
CA ARG A 39 12.33 -16.42 -9.69
C ARG A 39 11.30 -15.76 -10.59
N LEU A 40 11.16 -16.26 -11.82
CA LEU A 40 10.30 -15.64 -12.83
C LEU A 40 9.10 -16.51 -13.15
N THR A 41 7.93 -15.87 -13.28
CA THR A 41 6.70 -16.49 -13.79
C THR A 41 6.21 -15.68 -14.98
N MET A 42 6.07 -16.33 -16.13
CA MET A 42 5.54 -15.69 -17.34
C MET A 42 4.04 -15.98 -17.46
N ILE A 43 3.24 -14.94 -17.60
CA ILE A 43 1.78 -15.01 -17.64
C ILE A 43 1.30 -14.45 -18.99
N PRO A 44 0.68 -15.27 -19.86
CA PRO A 44 0.16 -14.79 -21.13
C PRO A 44 -1.09 -13.91 -20.92
N VAL A 45 -1.19 -12.81 -21.67
CA VAL A 45 -2.32 -11.86 -21.59
C VAL A 45 -2.86 -11.54 -22.98
N LYS A 46 -4.17 -11.29 -23.12
CA LYS A 46 -4.83 -11.08 -24.44
C LYS A 46 -4.44 -9.78 -25.17
N PHE A 47 -3.67 -8.87 -24.56
CA PHE A 47 -3.32 -7.57 -25.15
C PHE A 47 -2.18 -7.68 -26.18
N ILE A 48 -2.42 -7.24 -27.42
CA ILE A 48 -1.46 -7.37 -28.51
C ILE A 48 -0.22 -6.50 -28.28
N ASN A 49 0.96 -7.10 -28.48
CA ASN A 49 2.29 -6.50 -28.30
C ASN A 49 2.55 -5.91 -26.90
N TYR A 50 1.83 -6.36 -25.89
CA TYR A 50 1.97 -5.85 -24.52
C TYR A 50 3.03 -6.64 -23.75
N CYS A 51 3.91 -5.96 -23.01
CA CYS A 51 4.79 -6.58 -22.02
C CYS A 51 4.87 -5.72 -20.76
N MET A 52 4.66 -6.34 -19.60
CA MET A 52 4.72 -5.68 -18.30
C MET A 52 5.42 -6.57 -17.27
N PHE A 53 6.27 -5.96 -16.45
CA PHE A 53 7.01 -6.59 -15.37
C PHE A 53 6.40 -6.14 -14.04
N GLU A 54 5.95 -7.09 -13.23
CA GLU A 54 5.39 -6.84 -11.90
C GLU A 54 6.27 -7.50 -10.83
N MET A 55 6.62 -6.74 -9.79
CA MET A 55 7.28 -7.25 -8.59
C MET A 55 6.53 -6.74 -7.36
N CYS A 56 6.24 -7.65 -6.43
CA CYS A 56 5.49 -7.32 -5.21
C CYS A 56 4.18 -6.56 -5.49
N GLY A 57 3.46 -6.90 -6.57
CA GLY A 57 2.20 -6.24 -6.94
C GLY A 57 2.35 -4.87 -7.61
N HIS A 58 3.57 -4.42 -7.88
CA HIS A 58 3.84 -3.12 -8.49
C HIS A 58 4.41 -3.28 -9.90
N GLU A 59 3.90 -2.49 -10.85
CA GLU A 59 4.43 -2.36 -12.20
C GLU A 59 5.80 -1.67 -12.15
N ILE A 60 6.84 -2.37 -12.58
CA ILE A 60 8.22 -1.83 -12.63
C ILE A 60 8.53 -1.27 -14.02
N PHE A 61 8.16 -2.03 -15.04
CA PHE A 61 8.58 -1.77 -16.40
C PHE A 61 7.50 -2.23 -17.36
N ARG A 62 7.27 -1.43 -18.39
CA ARG A 62 6.33 -1.71 -19.46
C ARG A 62 6.96 -1.35 -20.79
N CYS A 63 6.82 -2.24 -21.75
CA CYS A 63 7.30 -2.01 -23.11
C CYS A 63 6.39 -2.66 -24.15
N ASN A 64 6.60 -2.24 -25.39
CA ASN A 64 6.00 -2.88 -26.55
C ASN A 64 6.87 -4.08 -26.96
N LEU A 65 6.27 -5.27 -27.11
CA LEU A 65 6.97 -6.50 -27.51
C LEU A 65 7.68 -6.37 -28.87
N LYS A 66 7.22 -5.47 -29.75
CA LYS A 66 7.87 -5.20 -31.05
C LYS A 66 9.27 -4.62 -30.91
N ASN A 67 9.56 -3.96 -29.78
CA ASN A 67 10.85 -3.32 -29.55
C ASN A 67 11.90 -4.31 -29.08
N LEU A 68 11.50 -5.52 -28.66
CA LEU A 68 12.41 -6.60 -28.26
C LEU A 68 12.87 -7.37 -29.49
N LYS A 69 14.17 -7.61 -29.60
CA LYS A 69 14.73 -8.35 -30.73
C LYS A 69 14.65 -9.85 -30.48
N PHE A 70 14.18 -10.60 -31.48
CA PHE A 70 14.02 -12.06 -31.39
C PHE A 70 15.37 -12.77 -31.25
N ASN A 71 15.49 -13.70 -30.30
CA ASN A 71 16.70 -14.51 -30.03
C ASN A 71 17.99 -13.70 -29.79
N HIS A 72 17.90 -12.44 -29.41
CA HIS A 72 19.08 -11.67 -29.07
C HIS A 72 19.49 -11.85 -27.60
N SER A 73 20.79 -11.87 -27.37
CA SER A 73 21.35 -11.84 -26.03
C SER A 73 21.10 -10.48 -25.36
N TYR A 74 20.99 -10.48 -24.04
CA TYR A 74 20.83 -9.29 -23.21
C TYR A 74 21.80 -8.14 -23.57
N LYS A 75 23.05 -8.48 -23.94
CA LYS A 75 24.09 -7.48 -24.25
C LYS A 75 23.85 -6.70 -25.55
N LEU A 76 23.03 -7.24 -26.46
CA LEU A 76 22.82 -6.66 -27.80
C LEU A 76 21.49 -5.89 -27.92
N ASP A 77 20.55 -6.13 -27.00
CA ASP A 77 19.23 -5.49 -27.02
C ASP A 77 19.14 -4.40 -25.93
N PRO A 78 19.06 -3.11 -26.29
CA PRO A 78 18.98 -2.01 -25.32
C PRO A 78 17.66 -2.00 -24.55
N VAL A 79 16.57 -2.54 -25.10
CA VAL A 79 15.28 -2.65 -24.40
C VAL A 79 15.38 -3.72 -23.32
N CYS A 80 16.03 -4.85 -23.62
CA CYS A 80 16.34 -5.87 -22.62
C CYS A 80 17.22 -5.32 -21.50
N GLN A 81 18.22 -4.49 -21.83
CA GLN A 81 19.09 -3.83 -20.83
C GLN A 81 18.30 -2.97 -19.86
N ARG A 82 17.49 -2.05 -20.39
CA ARG A 82 16.64 -1.18 -19.58
C ARG A 82 15.65 -1.96 -18.73
N ALA A 83 15.08 -3.05 -19.25
CA ALA A 83 14.17 -3.89 -18.49
C ALA A 83 14.85 -4.54 -17.26
N VAL A 84 16.04 -5.12 -17.44
CA VAL A 84 16.79 -5.73 -16.33
C VAL A 84 17.26 -4.67 -15.33
N GLU A 85 17.73 -3.53 -15.82
CA GLU A 85 18.13 -2.40 -14.96
C GLU A 85 16.96 -1.85 -14.14
N ALA A 86 15.78 -1.72 -14.74
CA ALA A 86 14.56 -1.34 -14.03
C ALA A 86 14.20 -2.36 -12.93
N VAL A 87 14.36 -3.66 -13.20
CA VAL A 87 14.15 -4.71 -12.20
C VAL A 87 15.18 -4.64 -11.06
N LEU A 88 16.46 -4.44 -11.38
CA LEU A 88 17.53 -4.33 -10.38
C LEU A 88 17.38 -3.10 -9.48
N SER A 89 17.13 -1.94 -10.09
CA SER A 89 16.89 -0.69 -9.35
C SER A 89 15.65 -0.80 -8.46
N SER A 90 14.58 -1.43 -8.95
CA SER A 90 13.37 -1.69 -8.15
C SER A 90 13.64 -2.69 -7.03
N ALA A 91 14.43 -3.74 -7.27
CA ALA A 91 14.81 -4.72 -6.24
C ALA A 91 15.60 -4.05 -5.11
N LYS A 92 16.50 -3.11 -5.44
CA LYS A 92 17.20 -2.28 -4.44
C LYS A 92 16.21 -1.46 -3.61
N LYS A 93 15.27 -0.76 -4.26
CA LYS A 93 14.23 0.03 -3.58
C LYS A 93 13.36 -0.82 -2.64
N PHE A 94 12.91 -2.00 -3.08
CA PHE A 94 12.10 -2.87 -2.23
C PHE A 94 12.87 -3.49 -1.08
N ARG A 95 14.15 -3.83 -1.27
CA ARG A 95 15.01 -4.28 -0.16
C ARG A 95 15.20 -3.17 0.87
N TYR A 96 15.44 -1.95 0.41
CA TYR A 96 15.53 -0.80 1.28
C TYR A 96 14.23 -0.59 2.06
N ALA A 97 13.09 -0.54 1.37
CA ALA A 97 11.78 -0.41 2.01
C ALA A 97 11.52 -1.50 3.06
N ARG A 98 11.89 -2.76 2.76
CA ARG A 98 11.78 -3.86 3.71
C ARG A 98 12.67 -3.67 4.93
N ASN A 99 13.94 -3.32 4.73
CA ASN A 99 14.88 -3.12 5.83
C ASN A 99 14.42 -1.98 6.73
N THR A 100 13.91 -0.90 6.13
CA THR A 100 13.27 0.21 6.85
C THR A 100 12.05 -0.29 7.62
N LEU A 101 11.09 -0.96 6.98
CA LEU A 101 9.90 -1.49 7.68
C LEU A 101 10.24 -2.46 8.80
N TRP A 102 11.24 -3.33 8.60
CA TRP A 102 11.72 -4.24 9.64
C TRP A 102 12.33 -3.47 10.79
N PHE A 103 13.24 -2.53 10.52
CA PHE A 103 13.86 -1.68 11.53
C PHE A 103 12.81 -0.91 12.33
N TRP A 104 11.80 -0.37 11.64
CA TRP A 104 10.66 0.30 12.26
C TRP A 104 9.85 -0.65 13.15
N SER A 105 9.62 -1.89 12.72
CA SER A 105 8.93 -2.89 13.54
C SER A 105 9.72 -3.26 14.79
N VAL A 106 11.04 -3.36 14.69
CA VAL A 106 11.93 -3.66 15.81
C VAL A 106 11.97 -2.49 16.78
N LEU A 107 12.16 -1.26 16.31
CA LEU A 107 12.11 -0.07 17.14
C LEU A 107 10.78 0.03 17.88
N ASN A 108 9.67 -0.19 17.17
CA ASN A 108 8.35 -0.14 17.77
C ASN A 108 8.20 -1.21 18.88
N HIS A 109 8.68 -2.43 18.62
CA HIS A 109 8.60 -3.50 19.59
C HIS A 109 9.52 -3.30 20.81
N GLN A 110 10.73 -2.75 20.62
CA GLN A 110 11.71 -2.61 21.71
C GLN A 110 11.45 -1.36 22.54
N LEU A 111 11.17 -0.23 21.90
CA LEU A 111 11.01 1.05 22.60
C LEU A 111 9.62 1.20 23.20
N PHE A 112 8.58 0.86 22.43
CA PHE A 112 7.22 1.07 22.88
C PHE A 112 6.74 -0.15 23.65
N ARG A 113 6.74 -1.35 23.06
CA ARG A 113 6.02 -2.50 23.68
C ARG A 113 6.70 -3.25 24.82
N ARG A 114 8.02 -3.10 24.98
CA ARG A 114 8.80 -3.91 25.95
C ARG A 114 9.31 -3.13 27.14
N HIS A 115 9.37 -1.80 27.05
CA HIS A 115 9.94 -1.02 28.11
C HIS A 115 8.92 -0.80 29.22
N GLU A 116 9.37 -0.81 30.47
CA GLU A 116 8.57 -0.37 31.63
C GLU A 116 8.09 1.09 31.52
N PHE A 117 8.77 1.89 30.68
CA PHE A 117 8.42 3.26 30.34
C PHE A 117 7.72 3.32 28.96
N GLU A 118 7.09 2.23 28.53
CA GLU A 118 6.12 2.29 27.44
C GLU A 118 5.21 3.49 27.72
N PRO A 119 4.94 4.36 26.73
CA PRO A 119 3.92 5.38 26.91
C PRO A 119 2.60 4.70 27.21
N VAL A 120 2.30 4.56 28.51
CA VAL A 120 1.01 4.10 28.99
C VAL A 120 -0.02 5.10 28.47
N ASP A 121 -1.15 4.58 28.01
CA ASP A 121 -2.32 5.37 27.69
C ASP A 121 -2.84 6.02 28.98
N TYR A 122 -2.17 7.09 29.41
CA TYR A 122 -2.62 7.97 30.47
C TYR A 122 -3.79 8.76 29.92
N TRP A 123 -4.97 8.18 30.08
CA TRP A 123 -6.20 8.94 30.06
C TRP A 123 -6.15 9.87 31.26
N PRO A 124 -6.21 11.21 31.08
CA PRO A 124 -6.12 12.16 32.19
C PRO A 124 -7.28 12.05 33.17
N VAL A 125 -8.28 11.23 32.85
CA VAL A 125 -9.40 10.86 33.70
C VAL A 125 -9.55 9.35 33.54
N GLU A 126 -9.49 8.61 34.65
CA GLU A 126 -10.06 7.26 34.68
C GLU A 126 -11.55 7.44 34.42
N ILE A 127 -11.95 7.26 33.16
CA ILE A 127 -13.37 7.23 32.82
C ILE A 127 -13.89 5.99 33.51
N ASP A 128 -14.69 6.19 34.54
CA ASP A 128 -15.35 5.09 35.24
C ASP A 128 -16.38 4.50 34.26
N TRP A 129 -15.95 3.47 33.52
CA TRP A 129 -16.77 2.84 32.48
C TRP A 129 -18.05 2.22 33.06
N THR A 130 -18.12 2.11 34.39
CA THR A 130 -19.29 1.66 35.15
C THR A 130 -20.45 2.65 35.11
N GLU A 131 -20.20 3.96 34.93
CA GLU A 131 -21.24 4.99 34.85
C GLU A 131 -21.73 5.26 33.42
N LEU A 132 -21.12 4.63 32.42
CA LEU A 132 -21.61 4.73 31.05
C LEU A 132 -22.89 3.92 30.94
N ALA A 133 -24.01 4.65 30.90
CA ALA A 133 -25.34 4.12 30.61
C ALA A 133 -25.25 3.05 29.50
N PRO A 134 -25.73 1.82 29.75
CA PRO A 134 -25.66 0.75 28.76
C PRO A 134 -26.29 1.21 27.45
N ILE A 135 -25.79 0.71 26.31
CA ILE A 135 -26.25 1.08 24.96
C ILE A 135 -27.78 1.00 24.84
N ASN A 136 -28.41 0.12 25.62
CA ASN A 136 -29.84 -0.09 25.72
C ASN A 136 -30.62 1.14 26.21
N GLU A 137 -30.05 1.98 27.10
CA GLU A 137 -30.67 3.22 27.59
C GLU A 137 -30.56 4.38 26.57
N CYS A 138 -29.66 4.26 25.60
CA CYS A 138 -29.50 5.27 24.55
C CYS A 138 -30.62 5.22 23.49
N PHE A 139 -31.38 4.10 23.43
CA PHE A 139 -32.52 3.95 22.53
C PHE A 139 -33.62 4.98 22.81
N ASP A 140 -33.91 5.24 24.09
CA ASP A 140 -34.97 6.18 24.48
C ASP A 140 -34.53 7.64 24.36
N CYS A 141 -33.25 7.94 24.59
CA CYS A 141 -32.73 9.30 24.57
C CYS A 141 -32.48 9.83 23.14
N CYS A 142 -31.89 9.03 22.26
CA CYS A 142 -31.34 9.54 21.00
C CYS A 142 -32.22 9.27 19.77
N GLN A 143 -33.17 8.33 19.82
CA GLN A 143 -33.99 7.86 18.67
C GLN A 143 -33.21 7.61 17.36
N MET A 144 -31.87 7.56 17.40
CA MET A 144 -31.03 7.31 16.24
C MET A 144 -31.07 5.81 15.98
N LEU A 145 -32.10 5.42 15.24
CA LEU A 145 -32.22 4.11 14.63
C LEU A 145 -31.03 3.88 13.71
N LEU A 146 -29.97 3.27 14.22
CA LEU A 146 -29.14 2.41 13.40
C LEU A 146 -30.05 1.25 13.01
N LYS A 147 -30.74 1.39 11.87
CA LYS A 147 -31.26 0.25 11.11
C LYS A 147 -30.07 -0.60 10.69
N TYR A 148 -29.55 -1.37 11.62
CA TYR A 148 -28.77 -2.54 11.27
C TYR A 148 -29.81 -3.58 10.86
N GLU A 149 -30.19 -3.54 9.59
CA GLU A 149 -30.94 -4.64 9.00
C GLU A 149 -30.05 -5.87 9.14
N LYS A 150 -30.33 -6.67 10.17
CA LYS A 150 -29.93 -8.07 10.21
C LYS A 150 -30.47 -8.66 8.93
N LYS A 151 -29.61 -8.82 7.92
CA LYS A 151 -29.87 -9.80 6.87
C LYS A 151 -30.12 -11.10 7.62
N LYS A 152 -31.36 -11.56 7.57
CA LYS A 152 -31.69 -12.93 7.96
C LYS A 152 -30.82 -13.83 7.09
N GLU A 153 -29.77 -14.37 7.69
CA GLU A 153 -29.23 -15.64 7.26
C GLU A 153 -30.28 -16.66 7.72
N ASP A 154 -31.18 -16.98 6.81
CA ASP A 154 -32.03 -18.16 6.94
C ASP A 154 -31.10 -19.38 6.75
N ASP A 155 -30.93 -20.15 7.84
CA ASP A 155 -30.77 -21.61 7.96
C ASP A 155 -29.61 -22.28 7.16
N GLU A 156 -28.81 -23.23 7.65
CA GLU A 156 -28.93 -24.18 8.75
C GLU A 156 -27.56 -24.92 8.84
N SER A 157 -26.81 -24.83 9.94
CA SER A 157 -25.98 -25.94 10.46
C SER A 157 -25.23 -25.53 11.73
N ASP A 158 -25.73 -26.10 12.83
CA ASP A 158 -25.12 -26.40 14.12
C ASP A 158 -23.57 -26.40 14.19
N SER A 159 -23.04 -25.50 15.03
CA SER A 159 -22.07 -25.84 16.10
C SER A 159 -21.64 -24.56 16.82
N GLY A 160 -22.10 -24.44 18.06
CA GLY A 160 -21.90 -23.28 18.92
C GLY A 160 -20.43 -23.08 19.30
N VAL A 161 -19.87 -21.95 18.85
CA VAL A 161 -18.79 -21.25 19.54
C VAL A 161 -19.14 -19.76 19.53
N THR A 162 -19.65 -19.26 20.66
CA THR A 162 -19.83 -17.81 20.88
C THR A 162 -18.47 -17.18 21.09
N ILE A 163 -17.88 -16.63 20.03
CA ILE A 163 -16.72 -15.75 20.12
C ILE A 163 -17.23 -14.33 20.46
N PRO A 164 -16.74 -13.67 21.53
CA PRO A 164 -17.08 -12.28 21.79
C PRO A 164 -16.54 -11.42 20.65
N PHE A 165 -17.45 -10.79 19.91
CA PHE A 165 -17.14 -9.95 18.77
C PHE A 165 -16.73 -8.56 19.27
N GLU A 166 -15.43 -8.30 19.38
CA GLU A 166 -14.90 -6.96 19.64
C GLU A 166 -15.17 -6.06 18.43
N ALA A 167 -16.21 -5.24 18.53
CA ALA A 167 -16.57 -4.26 17.51
C ALA A 167 -15.55 -3.09 17.51
N HIS A 168 -14.44 -3.26 16.78
CA HIS A 168 -13.53 -2.17 16.42
C HIS A 168 -14.12 -1.25 15.32
N GLY A 169 -15.36 -0.81 15.50
CA GLY A 169 -16.00 0.18 14.64
C GLY A 169 -15.54 1.60 15.03
N LYS A 170 -15.10 2.40 14.06
CA LYS A 170 -14.92 3.84 14.25
C LYS A 170 -16.28 4.48 14.53
N PHE A 171 -16.62 4.68 15.80
CA PHE A 171 -17.81 5.43 16.19
C PHE A 171 -17.62 6.91 15.83
N VAL A 172 -18.31 7.36 14.79
CA VAL A 172 -18.47 8.79 14.50
C VAL A 172 -19.71 9.25 15.25
N TRP A 173 -19.53 10.00 16.32
CA TRP A 173 -20.65 10.57 17.07
C TRP A 173 -21.38 11.56 16.17
N ARG A 174 -22.68 11.32 15.95
CA ARG A 174 -23.59 12.26 15.30
C ARG A 174 -24.65 12.60 16.34
N CYS A 175 -24.88 13.88 16.58
CA CYS A 175 -25.96 14.34 17.44
C CYS A 175 -26.73 15.41 16.70
N ASP A 176 -28.05 15.31 16.75
CA ASP A 176 -28.92 16.36 16.25
C ASP A 176 -28.87 17.55 17.19
N ILE A 177 -28.53 18.71 16.63
CA ILE A 177 -28.44 20.01 17.34
C ILE A 177 -29.71 20.33 18.14
N LYS A 178 -30.86 19.76 17.75
CA LYS A 178 -32.15 19.95 18.41
C LYS A 178 -32.20 19.40 19.85
N ASN A 179 -31.32 18.46 20.19
CA ASN A 179 -31.27 17.85 21.52
C ASN A 179 -30.34 18.58 22.51
N LEU A 180 -29.63 19.62 22.05
CA LEU A 180 -28.81 20.46 22.93
C LEU A 180 -29.70 21.43 23.70
N LYS A 181 -29.68 21.33 25.03
CA LYS A 181 -30.36 22.31 25.87
C LYS A 181 -29.49 23.57 25.93
N PHE A 182 -29.99 24.67 25.37
CA PHE A 182 -29.33 25.97 25.49
C PHE A 182 -29.42 26.46 26.95
N ASN A 183 -28.31 26.97 27.50
CA ASN A 183 -28.13 27.51 28.86
C ASN A 183 -28.04 26.53 30.04
N THR A 184 -27.94 25.21 29.82
CA THR A 184 -27.57 24.30 30.91
C THR A 184 -26.06 24.31 31.16
N ALA A 185 -25.66 24.31 32.43
CA ALA A 185 -24.26 24.16 32.81
C ALA A 185 -23.70 22.85 32.25
N PHE A 186 -22.42 22.86 31.84
CA PHE A 186 -21.74 21.73 31.20
C PHE A 186 -21.92 20.41 31.97
N ASP A 187 -21.85 20.46 33.31
CA ASP A 187 -21.95 19.27 34.17
C ASP A 187 -23.35 18.64 34.21
N GLN A 188 -24.38 19.37 33.76
CA GLN A 188 -25.78 18.94 33.86
C GLN A 188 -26.33 18.32 32.57
N ASP A 189 -25.70 18.58 31.41
CA ASP A 189 -26.13 18.02 30.14
C ASP A 189 -25.24 16.83 29.72
N PRO A 190 -25.74 15.58 29.80
CA PRO A 190 -24.95 14.40 29.46
C PRO A 190 -24.54 14.37 27.99
N VAL A 191 -25.29 15.03 27.09
CA VAL A 191 -24.96 15.11 25.66
C VAL A 191 -23.77 16.05 25.46
N CYS A 192 -23.76 17.20 26.14
CA CYS A 192 -22.67 18.17 26.08
C CYS A 192 -21.38 17.60 26.70
N LYS A 193 -21.49 16.89 27.84
CA LYS A 193 -20.38 16.17 28.49
C LYS A 193 -19.72 15.16 27.55
N ARG A 194 -20.52 14.27 26.94
CA ARG A 194 -20.03 13.27 25.96
C ARG A 194 -19.38 13.91 24.74
N ALA A 195 -19.91 15.02 24.24
CA ALA A 195 -19.33 15.73 23.10
C ALA A 195 -17.96 16.32 23.43
N VAL A 196 -17.81 16.95 24.59
CA VAL A 196 -16.52 17.49 25.05
C VAL A 196 -15.51 16.37 25.32
N GLU A 197 -15.92 15.28 25.96
CA GLU A 197 -15.08 14.09 26.14
C GLU A 197 -14.64 13.50 24.79
N ALA A 198 -15.53 13.42 23.80
CA ALA A 198 -15.19 12.99 22.44
C ALA A 198 -14.15 13.92 21.77
N VAL A 199 -14.25 15.24 21.98
CA VAL A 199 -13.27 16.20 21.46
C VAL A 199 -11.93 16.08 22.18
N ILE A 200 -11.93 15.96 23.51
CA ILE A 200 -10.71 15.80 24.32
C ILE A 200 -10.00 14.49 23.94
N THR A 201 -10.72 13.37 23.92
CA THR A 201 -10.19 12.05 23.51
C THR A 201 -9.62 12.08 22.09
N SER A 202 -10.28 12.78 21.15
CA SER A 202 -9.78 12.98 19.79
C SER A 202 -8.51 13.85 19.75
N SER A 203 -8.48 14.93 20.53
CA SER A 203 -7.33 15.86 20.57
C SER A 203 -6.05 15.19 21.10
N VAL A 204 -6.17 14.31 22.10
CA VAL A 204 -5.05 13.52 22.64
C VAL A 204 -4.52 12.55 21.58
N LYS A 205 -5.41 11.88 20.84
CA LYS A 205 -5.03 11.01 19.71
C LYS A 205 -4.28 11.79 18.62
N PHE A 206 -4.73 13.01 18.29
CA PHE A 206 -4.03 13.87 17.32
C PHE A 206 -2.66 14.35 17.81
N ARG A 207 -2.53 14.72 19.10
CA ARG A 207 -1.22 15.10 19.68
C ARG A 207 -0.23 13.94 19.63
N ARG A 208 -0.69 12.71 19.91
CA ARG A 208 0.14 11.49 19.76
C ARG A 208 0.54 11.26 18.32
N ALA A 209 -0.41 11.28 17.38
CA ALA A 209 -0.10 11.10 15.97
C ALA A 209 0.96 12.11 15.49
N ARG A 210 0.84 13.38 15.93
CA ARG A 210 1.82 14.43 15.62
C ARG A 210 3.18 14.21 16.30
N ALA A 211 3.22 13.80 17.57
CA ALA A 211 4.47 13.51 18.28
C ALA A 211 5.20 12.30 17.67
N TYR A 212 4.45 11.24 17.31
CA TYR A 212 4.99 10.11 16.55
C TYR A 212 5.53 10.59 15.20
N LEU A 213 4.74 11.30 14.39
CA LEU A 213 5.20 11.79 13.09
C LEU A 213 6.45 12.66 13.21
N TRP A 214 6.53 13.52 14.23
CA TRP A 214 7.71 14.34 14.50
C TRP A 214 8.93 13.47 14.87
N PHE A 215 8.79 12.58 15.84
CA PHE A 215 9.85 11.66 16.27
C PHE A 215 10.34 10.79 15.10
N TRP A 216 9.42 10.29 14.29
CA TRP A 216 9.75 9.51 13.09
C TRP A 216 10.45 10.34 12.02
N SER A 217 10.06 11.60 11.82
CA SER A 217 10.75 12.52 10.90
C SER A 217 12.16 12.87 11.37
N LEU A 218 12.36 12.93 12.70
CA LEU A 218 13.67 13.16 13.32
C LEU A 218 14.57 11.95 13.10
N ILE A 219 14.07 10.73 13.36
CA ILE A 219 14.77 9.47 13.07
C ILE A 219 15.12 9.36 11.59
N ASP A 220 14.18 9.63 10.68
CA ASP A 220 14.43 9.61 9.23
C ASP A 220 15.58 10.54 8.85
N ARG A 221 15.54 11.77 9.38
CA ARG A 221 16.54 12.80 9.09
C ARG A 221 17.91 12.48 9.66
N GLU A 222 17.98 12.03 10.92
CA GLU A 222 19.26 11.83 11.61
C GLU A 222 19.92 10.50 11.26
N LEU A 223 19.16 9.40 11.22
CA LEU A 223 19.74 8.08 10.95
C LEU A 223 19.96 7.85 9.45
N PHE A 224 19.04 8.30 8.60
CA PHE A 224 19.10 7.99 7.18
C PHE A 224 19.68 9.16 6.38
N ARG A 225 19.19 10.40 6.51
CA ARG A 225 19.66 11.48 5.61
C ARG A 225 21.01 12.08 5.95
N ARG A 226 21.51 11.94 7.18
CA ARG A 226 22.71 12.64 7.65
C ARG A 226 23.98 11.79 7.76
N THR A 227 23.88 10.47 7.83
CA THR A 227 25.07 9.63 8.04
C THR A 227 25.65 9.15 6.71
N GLU A 228 26.98 9.29 6.54
CA GLU A 228 27.74 8.63 5.46
C GLU A 228 27.68 7.09 5.57
N TYR A 229 27.31 6.59 6.76
CA TYR A 229 27.13 5.17 7.08
C TYR A 229 25.72 4.65 6.76
N PHE A 230 25.09 5.18 5.71
CA PHE A 230 23.94 4.52 5.12
C PHE A 230 24.34 3.05 4.88
N PRO A 231 23.49 2.05 5.19
CA PRO A 231 23.83 0.66 4.89
C PRO A 231 24.04 0.54 3.38
N ILE A 232 25.31 0.56 2.97
CA ILE A 232 25.74 0.31 1.60
C ILE A 232 25.53 -1.18 1.43
N ASP A 233 24.44 -1.54 0.75
CA ASP A 233 24.23 -2.90 0.30
C ASP A 233 25.40 -3.26 -0.63
N TYR A 234 26.45 -3.89 -0.08
CA TYR A 234 27.55 -4.46 -0.84
C TYR A 234 26.99 -5.62 -1.67
N TRP A 235 26.53 -5.28 -2.87
CA TRP A 235 26.28 -6.29 -3.88
C TRP A 235 27.63 -6.78 -4.42
N PRO A 236 27.88 -8.10 -4.48
CA PRO A 236 29.06 -8.62 -5.15
C PRO A 236 28.88 -8.36 -6.65
N GLY A 237 29.49 -7.29 -7.15
CA GLY A 237 29.44 -6.86 -8.54
C GLY A 237 28.58 -5.62 -8.75
N THR A 238 29.08 -4.46 -8.35
CA THR A 238 28.69 -3.19 -8.98
C THR A 238 29.15 -3.25 -10.43
N ILE A 239 28.25 -3.71 -11.31
CA ILE A 239 28.36 -3.46 -12.73
C ILE A 239 28.12 -1.96 -12.88
N ASP A 240 29.12 -1.23 -13.39
CA ASP A 240 28.97 0.17 -13.80
C ASP A 240 27.82 0.25 -14.81
N SER A 241 26.65 0.60 -14.30
CA SER A 241 25.47 0.87 -15.13
C SER A 241 25.64 2.30 -15.60
N LYS A 242 25.67 2.50 -16.92
CA LYS A 242 25.52 3.84 -17.48
C LYS A 242 24.11 4.30 -17.11
N GLU A 243 24.01 5.30 -16.25
CA GLU A 243 22.74 5.94 -15.94
C GLU A 243 22.17 6.56 -17.22
N TYR A 244 21.16 5.94 -17.82
CA TYR A 244 20.37 6.54 -18.89
C TYR A 244 19.44 7.58 -18.24
N SER A 245 19.92 8.83 -18.14
CA SER A 245 19.33 9.87 -17.30
C SER A 245 18.29 10.75 -18.00
N SER A 246 18.10 10.65 -19.32
CA SER A 246 17.18 11.52 -20.05
C SER A 246 15.91 10.79 -20.54
N ILE A 247 14.74 11.39 -20.25
CA ILE A 247 13.44 10.96 -20.78
C ILE A 247 13.41 11.06 -22.32
N GLU A 248 14.26 11.93 -22.88
CA GLU A 248 14.41 12.18 -24.32
C GLU A 248 14.96 10.95 -25.07
N GLU A 249 15.98 10.27 -24.53
CA GLU A 249 16.50 9.01 -25.09
C GLU A 249 15.44 7.88 -25.08
N CYS A 250 14.52 7.93 -24.11
CA CYS A 250 13.41 6.99 -24.05
C CYS A 250 12.35 7.27 -25.14
N LEU A 251 12.09 8.55 -25.45
CA LEU A 251 11.12 8.96 -26.47
C LEU A 251 11.57 8.57 -27.89
N GLU A 252 12.84 8.76 -28.21
CA GLU A 252 13.40 8.36 -29.52
C GLU A 252 13.34 6.85 -29.74
N CYS A 253 13.60 6.07 -28.68
CA CYS A 253 13.58 4.62 -28.76
C CYS A 253 12.17 4.01 -28.74
N CYS A 254 11.25 4.56 -27.94
CA CYS A 254 9.97 3.90 -27.68
C CYS A 254 8.78 4.38 -28.52
N LYS A 255 8.84 5.54 -29.21
CA LYS A 255 7.81 6.10 -30.13
C LYS A 255 6.33 6.09 -29.68
N PHE A 256 5.98 5.63 -28.48
CA PHE A 256 4.59 5.30 -28.08
C PHE A 256 4.20 5.73 -26.67
N LEU A 257 5.07 6.37 -25.88
CA LEU A 257 4.74 6.72 -24.49
C LEU A 257 3.96 8.04 -24.32
N THR A 258 3.54 8.68 -25.41
CA THR A 258 2.57 9.78 -25.37
C THR A 258 1.18 9.30 -25.78
N ILE A 259 0.69 8.22 -25.16
CA ILE A 259 -0.77 8.08 -25.03
C ILE A 259 -1.09 8.84 -23.74
N PRO A 260 -1.63 10.07 -23.79
CA PRO A 260 -2.15 10.71 -22.58
C PRO A 260 -3.12 9.72 -21.94
N ARG A 261 -3.07 9.57 -20.60
CA ARG A 261 -4.12 8.86 -19.86
C ARG A 261 -5.44 9.38 -20.42
N VAL A 262 -6.21 8.49 -21.05
CA VAL A 262 -7.55 8.80 -21.51
C VAL A 262 -8.31 9.20 -20.26
N GLU A 263 -8.44 10.51 -20.05
CA GLU A 263 -9.43 11.04 -19.14
C GLU A 263 -10.78 10.54 -19.64
N ASP A 264 -11.55 10.03 -18.70
CA ASP A 264 -12.86 9.41 -18.83
C ASP A 264 -13.73 10.15 -19.86
N SER A 265 -13.66 9.73 -21.12
CA SER A 265 -14.62 10.12 -22.14
C SER A 265 -15.69 9.04 -22.14
N ASN A 266 -16.85 9.43 -21.62
CA ASN A 266 -18.10 8.70 -21.73
C ASN A 266 -18.26 8.16 -23.16
N VAL A 267 -18.05 6.86 -23.32
CA VAL A 267 -18.44 6.15 -24.53
C VAL A 267 -19.93 5.83 -24.36
N ASP A 268 -20.76 6.70 -24.90
CA ASP A 268 -22.17 6.39 -25.17
C ASP A 268 -22.20 5.25 -26.19
N ILE A 269 -22.48 4.04 -25.70
CA ILE A 269 -22.84 2.90 -26.55
C ILE A 269 -24.29 3.13 -26.99
N SER A 270 -24.46 3.77 -28.15
CA SER A 270 -25.70 3.66 -28.90
C SER A 270 -25.43 3.42 -30.39
N LYS A 271 -26.06 2.34 -30.86
CA LYS A 271 -26.18 1.78 -32.22
C LYS A 271 -25.09 0.82 -32.67
#